data_AF-A0A925P0U3-F1
#
_entry.id   AF-A0A925P0U3-F1
#
_cell.length_a   1.000
_cell.length_b   1.000
_cell.length_c   1.000
_cell.angle_alpha   90.00
_cell.angle_beta   90.00
_cell.angle_gamma   90.00
#
_symmetry.space_group_name_H-M   'P 1'
#
loop_
_entity.id
_entity.type
_entity.pdbx_description
1 polymer ?
#
loop_
_entity_poly.entity_id
_entity_poly.type
_entity_poly.pdbx_seq_one_letter_code
_entity_poly.pdbx_strand_id
1 'polypeptide(L)'
;GQYLDRETGLHYNTFRYYDADIGAFTTLDPIGLAGGDNLYSYAPNPISWIDPLGWACGPAAKQNSRGQWIDAQGKFANAPNVSSLPSFKGKSVSQIQKYLAAQGYVRTNPANPKNQRWVHADGSEVQIHAYGNQTTGPYKAGNNAHAHKSLGRHGNPGTTELANNGKTAVSTHSSAAHIGIRNPSNFPAVAGRPHGT
;
A
#
# COMPACT_ATOMS: atom_id res chain seq x y z
N GLY A 1 5.29 -21.72 -4.93
CA GLY A 1 6.30 -21.43 -5.97
C GLY A 1 5.67 -21.68 -7.32
N GLN A 2 6.21 -21.11 -8.40
CA GLN A 2 5.70 -21.35 -9.75
C GLN A 2 6.34 -22.63 -10.32
N TYR A 3 5.59 -23.43 -11.05
CA TYR A 3 6.12 -24.60 -11.77
C TYR A 3 6.15 -24.29 -13.27
N LEU A 4 7.35 -24.32 -13.88
CA LEU A 4 7.48 -24.19 -15.33
C LEU A 4 7.06 -25.52 -15.97
N ASP A 5 5.99 -25.49 -16.75
CA ASP A 5 5.66 -26.55 -17.68
C ASP A 5 6.53 -26.40 -18.94
N ARG A 6 7.43 -27.36 -19.15
CA ARG A 6 8.38 -27.33 -20.26
C ARG A 6 7.74 -27.65 -21.61
N GLU A 7 6.57 -28.26 -21.63
CA GLU A 7 5.89 -28.59 -22.90
C GLU A 7 5.22 -27.36 -23.50
N THR A 8 4.66 -26.50 -22.64
CA THR A 8 3.92 -25.31 -23.07
C THR A 8 4.71 -24.01 -22.91
N GLY A 9 5.79 -24.01 -22.13
CA GLY A 9 6.53 -22.79 -21.75
C GLY A 9 5.80 -21.94 -20.69
N LEU A 10 4.65 -22.39 -20.20
CA LEU A 10 3.83 -21.65 -19.24
C LEU A 10 4.25 -21.94 -17.80
N HIS A 11 4.06 -20.95 -16.94
CA HIS A 11 4.29 -21.03 -15.51
C HIS A 11 2.99 -21.30 -14.77
N TYR A 12 2.87 -22.45 -14.12
CA TYR A 12 1.71 -22.80 -13.30
C TYR A 12 1.78 -22.14 -11.92
N ASN A 13 0.81 -21.28 -11.64
CA ASN A 13 0.55 -20.66 -10.35
C ASN A 13 -0.80 -21.17 -9.83
N THR A 14 -0.80 -22.33 -9.17
CA THR A 14 -1.93 -23.04 -8.49
C THR A 14 -3.31 -22.97 -9.15
N PHE A 15 -3.87 -21.80 -9.39
CA PHE A 15 -5.16 -21.58 -10.02
C PHE A 15 -5.09 -21.02 -11.45
N ARG A 16 -3.93 -20.57 -11.93
CA ARG A 16 -3.75 -19.97 -13.25
C ARG A 16 -2.42 -20.35 -13.91
N TYR A 17 -2.40 -20.31 -15.24
CA TYR A 17 -1.18 -20.40 -16.04
C TYR A 17 -0.73 -18.99 -16.43
N TYR A 18 0.55 -18.69 -16.20
CA TYR A 18 1.21 -17.44 -16.54
C TYR A 18 2.10 -17.66 -17.76
N ASP A 19 1.93 -16.81 -18.76
CA ASP A 19 2.79 -16.77 -19.93
C ASP A 19 3.82 -15.64 -19.73
N ALA A 20 5.09 -16.04 -19.60
CA ALA A 20 6.20 -15.13 -19.33
C ALA A 20 6.57 -14.27 -20.54
N ASP A 21 6.27 -14.71 -21.76
CA ASP A 21 6.60 -13.98 -23.00
C ASP A 21 5.68 -12.77 -23.19
N ILE A 22 4.39 -12.92 -22.84
CA ILE A 22 3.42 -11.82 -22.85
C ILE A 22 3.35 -11.07 -21.51
N GLY A 23 3.89 -11.66 -20.45
CA GLY A 23 3.88 -11.07 -19.11
C GLY A 23 2.50 -11.07 -18.42
N ALA A 24 1.61 -12.01 -18.77
CA ALA A 24 0.22 -12.05 -18.30
C ALA A 24 -0.27 -13.49 -18.01
N PHE A 25 -1.33 -13.61 -17.22
CA PHE A 25 -2.07 -14.87 -17.08
C PHE A 25 -2.86 -15.18 -18.35
N THR A 26 -2.98 -16.47 -18.69
CA THR A 26 -3.72 -16.94 -19.88
C THR A 26 -5.23 -17.04 -19.63
N THR A 27 -5.65 -16.97 -18.36
CA THR A 27 -7.05 -17.04 -17.92
C THR A 27 -7.40 -15.88 -16.99
N LEU A 28 -8.67 -15.48 -17.01
CA LEU A 28 -9.22 -14.45 -16.11
C LEU A 28 -9.01 -14.82 -14.64
N ASP A 29 -8.86 -13.80 -13.79
CA ASP A 29 -8.78 -13.97 -12.34
C ASP A 29 -10.07 -14.62 -11.76
N PRO A 30 -9.98 -15.80 -11.10
CA PRO A 30 -11.13 -16.48 -10.53
C PRO A 30 -11.87 -15.66 -9.46
N ILE A 31 -11.19 -14.73 -8.79
CA ILE A 31 -11.82 -13.84 -7.79
C ILE A 31 -12.38 -12.56 -8.42
N GLY A 32 -12.31 -12.44 -9.75
CA GLY A 32 -12.86 -11.34 -10.52
C GLY A 32 -12.22 -10.00 -10.17
N LEU A 33 -13.03 -8.93 -10.18
CA LEU A 33 -12.56 -7.55 -9.91
C LEU A 33 -11.93 -7.36 -8.52
N ALA A 34 -12.09 -8.32 -7.60
CA ALA A 34 -11.40 -8.30 -6.31
C ALA A 34 -9.88 -8.53 -6.45
N GLY A 35 -9.43 -9.20 -7.52
CA GLY A 35 -8.01 -9.40 -7.85
C GLY A 35 -7.34 -8.19 -8.52
N GLY A 36 -8.13 -7.21 -8.95
CA GLY A 36 -7.67 -5.99 -9.59
C GLY A 36 -8.45 -5.66 -10.87
N ASP A 37 -8.20 -4.46 -11.41
CA ASP A 37 -8.91 -3.96 -12.59
C ASP A 37 -8.51 -4.69 -13.89
N ASN A 38 -7.29 -5.26 -13.92
CA ASN A 38 -6.81 -6.10 -15.02
C ASN A 38 -6.77 -7.57 -14.59
N LEU A 39 -7.76 -8.32 -15.07
CA LEU A 39 -7.99 -9.73 -14.72
C LEU A 39 -6.94 -10.70 -15.28
N TYR A 40 -6.06 -10.24 -16.17
CA TYR A 40 -4.96 -11.01 -16.73
C TYR A 40 -3.60 -10.62 -16.12
N SER A 41 -3.55 -9.60 -15.26
CA SER A 41 -2.28 -9.12 -14.74
C SER A 41 -1.66 -10.09 -13.74
N TYR A 42 -0.35 -10.32 -13.85
CA TYR A 42 0.39 -11.16 -12.91
C TYR A 42 0.60 -10.52 -11.56
N ALA A 43 1.01 -9.24 -11.56
CA ALA A 43 1.01 -8.40 -10.38
C ALA A 43 0.92 -6.92 -10.75
N PRO A 44 0.28 -6.08 -9.90
CA PRO A 44 0.31 -4.63 -10.09
C PRO A 44 1.74 -4.05 -10.12
N ASN A 45 2.67 -4.72 -9.44
CA ASN A 45 4.11 -4.43 -9.51
C ASN A 45 4.91 -5.74 -9.42
N PRO A 46 5.29 -6.38 -10.54
CA PRO A 46 5.94 -7.69 -10.56
C PRO A 46 7.37 -7.69 -9.98
N ILE A 47 7.96 -6.52 -9.72
CA ILE A 47 9.30 -6.40 -9.12
C ILE A 47 9.24 -6.66 -7.61
N SER A 48 8.15 -6.28 -6.96
CA SER A 48 8.04 -6.29 -5.50
C SER A 48 6.82 -7.03 -4.96
N TRP A 49 5.92 -7.44 -5.84
CA TRP A 49 4.73 -8.20 -5.50
C TRP A 49 4.81 -9.56 -6.17
N ILE A 50 4.28 -10.55 -5.47
CA ILE A 50 4.18 -11.92 -5.96
C ILE A 50 2.73 -12.37 -5.84
N ASP A 51 2.28 -13.19 -6.77
CA ASP A 51 1.01 -13.92 -6.71
C ASP A 51 1.31 -15.42 -6.61
N PRO A 52 1.62 -15.96 -5.40
CA PRO A 52 2.01 -17.36 -5.25
C PRO A 52 0.88 -18.35 -5.55
N LEU A 53 -0.37 -17.89 -5.46
CA LEU A 53 -1.56 -18.71 -5.65
C LEU A 53 -2.18 -18.51 -7.03
N GLY A 54 -2.02 -17.36 -7.67
CA GLY A 54 -2.77 -17.04 -8.88
C GLY A 54 -4.15 -16.45 -8.54
N TRP A 55 -4.31 -15.76 -7.41
CA TRP A 55 -5.58 -15.18 -6.94
C TRP A 55 -5.49 -13.69 -6.69
N ALA A 56 -4.45 -13.24 -5.98
CA ALA A 56 -4.30 -11.85 -5.61
C ALA A 56 -2.85 -11.59 -5.26
N CYS A 57 -2.36 -10.44 -5.70
CA CYS A 57 -0.97 -10.06 -5.54
C CYS A 57 -0.80 -9.35 -4.20
N GLY A 58 0.23 -9.73 -3.44
CA GLY A 58 0.61 -9.05 -2.21
C GLY A 58 2.05 -8.55 -2.26
N PRO A 59 2.40 -7.55 -1.43
CA PRO A 59 3.78 -7.17 -1.24
C PRO A 59 4.61 -8.39 -0.81
N ALA A 60 5.83 -8.50 -1.33
CA ALA A 60 6.68 -9.66 -1.08
C ALA A 60 7.04 -9.82 0.41
N ALA A 61 6.96 -8.78 1.24
CA ALA A 61 7.44 -8.80 2.63
C ALA A 61 6.33 -8.57 3.68
N LYS A 62 6.38 -9.34 4.80
CA LYS A 62 5.58 -9.17 6.02
C LYS A 62 6.45 -9.31 7.27
N GLN A 63 5.99 -8.84 8.43
CA GLN A 63 6.71 -9.06 9.69
C GLN A 63 6.35 -10.41 10.33
N ASN A 64 7.36 -11.12 10.86
CA ASN A 64 7.14 -12.28 11.74
C ASN A 64 6.84 -11.84 13.19
N SER A 65 6.59 -12.80 14.09
CA SER A 65 6.30 -12.53 15.52
C SER A 65 7.43 -11.83 16.29
N ARG A 66 8.64 -11.79 15.72
CA ARG A 66 9.82 -11.08 16.27
C ARG A 66 10.04 -9.71 15.62
N GLY A 67 9.12 -9.24 14.76
CA GLY A 67 9.21 -7.96 14.06
C GLY A 67 10.21 -7.94 12.89
N GLN A 68 10.73 -9.10 12.47
CA GLN A 68 11.65 -9.21 11.34
C GLN A 68 10.88 -9.34 10.03
N TRP A 69 11.38 -8.71 8.98
CA TRP A 69 10.80 -8.81 7.64
C TRP A 69 11.12 -10.17 7.02
N ILE A 70 10.09 -10.85 6.56
CA ILE A 70 10.16 -12.13 5.88
C ILE A 70 9.37 -12.07 4.57
N ASP A 71 9.78 -12.85 3.59
CA ASP A 71 9.06 -12.98 2.33
C ASP A 71 7.83 -13.90 2.43
N ALA A 72 7.11 -14.08 1.32
CA ALA A 72 5.96 -14.98 1.24
C ALA A 72 6.30 -16.45 1.57
N GLN A 73 7.58 -16.83 1.40
CA GLN A 73 8.14 -18.16 1.68
C GLN A 73 8.73 -18.26 3.10
N GLY A 74 8.72 -17.17 3.87
CA GLY A 74 9.22 -17.13 5.25
C GLY A 74 10.72 -16.87 5.39
N LYS A 75 11.43 -16.55 4.30
CA LYS A 75 12.87 -16.22 4.34
C LYS A 75 13.05 -14.74 4.72
N PHE A 76 14.14 -14.40 5.40
CA PHE A 76 14.46 -13.01 5.72
C PHE A 76 14.50 -12.13 4.47
N ALA A 77 13.77 -11.01 4.54
CA ALA A 77 13.65 -10.03 3.49
C ALA A 77 14.19 -8.67 3.97
N ASN A 78 14.56 -7.82 3.02
CA ASN A 78 14.91 -6.43 3.33
C ASN A 78 13.68 -5.69 3.84
N ALA A 79 13.91 -4.73 4.73
CA ALA A 79 12.85 -3.86 5.21
C ALA A 79 12.32 -2.99 4.05
N PRO A 80 11.00 -2.84 3.90
CA PRO A 80 10.43 -1.97 2.88
C PRO A 80 10.69 -0.50 3.22
N ASN A 81 10.74 0.35 2.21
CA ASN A 81 11.05 1.78 2.32
C ASN A 81 10.06 2.52 3.21
N VAL A 82 8.82 2.06 3.33
CA VAL A 82 7.86 2.67 4.27
C VAL A 82 8.36 2.67 5.71
N SER A 83 9.22 1.72 6.07
CA SER A 83 9.81 1.57 7.40
C SER A 83 11.00 2.51 7.66
N SER A 84 11.60 3.10 6.62
CA SER A 84 12.64 4.13 6.75
C SER A 84 12.05 5.54 6.84
N LEU A 85 10.78 5.72 6.44
CA LEU A 85 10.12 7.02 6.47
C LEU A 85 9.97 7.55 7.91
N PRO A 86 10.23 8.84 8.14
CA PRO A 86 10.08 9.45 9.45
C PRO A 86 8.62 9.46 9.89
N SER A 87 8.39 9.81 11.17
CA SER A 87 7.06 10.14 11.67
C SER A 87 6.45 11.28 10.86
N PHE A 88 5.22 11.06 10.37
CA PHE A 88 4.44 12.09 9.67
C PHE A 88 3.56 12.90 10.63
N LYS A 89 3.42 12.45 11.87
CA LYS A 89 2.58 13.10 12.87
C LYS A 89 2.91 14.60 12.98
N GLY A 90 1.91 15.45 12.73
CA GLY A 90 2.03 16.91 12.78
C GLY A 90 2.88 17.56 11.69
N LYS A 91 3.42 16.80 10.73
CA LYS A 91 4.17 17.35 9.59
C LYS A 91 3.20 17.94 8.56
N SER A 92 3.64 18.95 7.81
CA SER A 92 2.87 19.47 6.68
C SER A 92 2.94 18.53 5.48
N VAL A 93 1.93 18.61 4.60
CA VAL A 93 1.92 17.87 3.32
C VAL A 93 3.21 18.11 2.53
N SER A 94 3.70 19.36 2.46
CA SER A 94 4.94 19.68 1.73
C SER A 94 6.17 18.99 2.33
N GLN A 95 6.29 18.93 3.65
CA GLN A 95 7.40 18.20 4.29
C GLN A 95 7.33 16.71 3.99
N ILE A 96 6.15 16.11 4.04
CA ILE A 96 5.95 14.70 3.73
C ILE A 96 6.32 14.43 2.27
N GLN A 97 5.84 15.25 1.34
CA GLN A 97 6.20 15.14 -0.09
C GLN A 97 7.72 15.18 -0.32
N LYS A 98 8.45 16.03 0.41
CA LYS A 98 9.92 16.08 0.34
C LYS A 98 10.56 14.78 0.80
N TYR A 99 10.10 14.20 1.91
CA TYR A 99 10.62 12.90 2.37
C TYR A 99 10.34 11.78 1.36
N LEU A 100 9.14 11.75 0.80
CA LEU A 100 8.73 10.75 -0.18
C LEU A 100 9.57 10.85 -1.46
N ALA A 101 9.71 12.05 -2.02
CA ALA A 101 10.56 12.27 -3.20
C ALA A 101 12.03 11.89 -2.94
N ALA A 102 12.57 12.23 -1.76
CA ALA A 102 13.94 11.89 -1.37
C ALA A 102 14.17 10.39 -1.15
N GLN A 103 13.11 9.61 -0.99
CA GLN A 103 13.15 8.15 -0.85
C GLN A 103 12.65 7.43 -2.12
N GLY A 104 12.56 8.14 -3.26
CA GLY A 104 12.22 7.54 -4.55
C GLY A 104 10.74 7.17 -4.72
N TYR A 105 9.83 7.69 -3.88
CA TYR A 105 8.40 7.52 -4.10
C TYR A 105 7.93 8.37 -5.27
N VAL A 106 7.07 7.79 -6.10
CA VAL A 106 6.46 8.45 -7.26
C VAL A 106 4.99 8.74 -6.99
N ARG A 107 4.55 9.96 -7.29
CA ARG A 107 3.14 10.34 -7.19
C ARG A 107 2.38 9.82 -8.42
N THR A 108 1.44 8.90 -8.19
CA THR A 108 0.72 8.18 -9.26
C THR A 108 -0.58 8.86 -9.70
N ASN A 109 -1.08 9.84 -8.93
CA ASN A 109 -2.32 10.56 -9.24
C ASN A 109 -2.16 12.10 -9.12
N PRO A 110 -1.30 12.72 -9.95
CA PRO A 110 -0.97 14.15 -9.82
C PRO A 110 -2.18 15.09 -9.92
N ALA A 111 -3.20 14.71 -10.69
CA ALA A 111 -4.44 15.47 -10.87
C ALA A 111 -5.31 15.57 -9.59
N ASN A 112 -5.08 14.73 -8.58
CA ASN A 112 -5.82 14.78 -7.32
C ASN A 112 -4.93 15.34 -6.19
N PRO A 113 -4.96 16.66 -5.93
CA PRO A 113 -4.17 17.28 -4.86
C PRO A 113 -4.73 16.97 -3.46
N LYS A 114 -6.02 16.62 -3.37
CA LYS A 114 -6.69 16.34 -2.09
C LYS A 114 -6.34 14.96 -1.53
N ASN A 115 -6.36 13.96 -2.40
CA ASN A 115 -6.03 12.57 -2.07
C ASN A 115 -4.83 12.15 -2.92
N GLN A 116 -3.64 12.32 -2.37
CA GLN A 116 -2.40 11.99 -3.08
C GLN A 116 -2.01 10.55 -2.81
N ARG A 117 -1.53 9.87 -3.84
CA ARG A 117 -1.03 8.50 -3.79
C ARG A 117 0.42 8.48 -4.22
N TRP A 118 1.28 8.02 -3.33
CA TRP A 118 2.71 7.92 -3.53
C TRP A 118 3.12 6.46 -3.41
N VAL A 119 3.79 5.93 -4.42
CA VAL A 119 4.16 4.51 -4.50
C VAL A 119 5.65 4.40 -4.72
N HIS A 120 6.29 3.47 -4.03
CA HIS A 120 7.70 3.12 -4.23
C HIS A 120 7.80 1.77 -4.96
N ALA A 121 8.93 1.53 -5.63
CA ALA A 121 9.15 0.33 -6.45
C ALA A 121 9.06 -0.98 -5.65
N ASP A 122 9.32 -0.94 -4.34
CA ASP A 122 9.22 -2.09 -3.42
C ASP A 122 7.79 -2.38 -2.92
N GLY A 123 6.78 -1.68 -3.44
CA GLY A 123 5.38 -1.89 -3.07
C GLY A 123 4.93 -1.10 -1.84
N SER A 124 5.82 -0.31 -1.24
CA SER A 124 5.44 0.66 -0.22
C SER A 124 4.53 1.74 -0.81
N GLU A 125 3.47 2.08 -0.09
CA GLU A 125 2.55 3.15 -0.45
C GLU A 125 2.35 4.14 0.70
N VAL A 126 2.20 5.41 0.34
CA VAL A 126 1.74 6.47 1.23
C VAL A 126 0.57 7.18 0.58
N GLN A 127 -0.57 7.20 1.27
CA GLN A 127 -1.71 8.04 0.89
C GLN A 127 -1.76 9.27 1.78
N ILE A 128 -1.99 10.44 1.17
CA ILE A 128 -2.12 11.72 1.87
C ILE A 128 -3.50 12.28 1.59
N HIS A 129 -4.32 12.41 2.63
CA HIS A 129 -5.59 13.10 2.60
C HIS A 129 -5.36 14.52 3.14
N ALA A 130 -5.08 15.46 2.24
CA ALA A 130 -4.67 16.83 2.59
C ALA A 130 -5.82 17.69 3.13
N TYR A 131 -7.06 17.38 2.76
CA TYR A 131 -8.26 18.07 3.22
C TYR A 131 -9.16 17.01 3.85
N GLY A 132 -9.16 16.92 5.19
CA GLY A 132 -9.96 15.92 5.91
C GLY A 132 -11.43 15.93 5.50
N ASN A 133 -12.12 14.81 5.68
CA ASN A 133 -13.52 14.70 5.30
C ASN A 133 -14.41 15.57 6.21
N GLN A 134 -15.29 16.38 5.61
CA GLN A 134 -16.25 17.19 6.35
C GLN A 134 -17.36 16.34 7.00
N THR A 135 -17.63 15.16 6.44
CA THR A 135 -18.59 14.22 6.99
C THR A 135 -17.92 13.35 8.05
N THR A 136 -18.35 13.51 9.31
CA THR A 136 -17.83 12.77 10.45
C THR A 136 -18.54 11.42 10.62
N GLY A 137 -17.86 10.45 11.22
CA GLY A 137 -18.37 9.10 11.52
C GLY A 137 -17.55 8.44 12.64
N PRO A 138 -17.92 7.23 13.09
CA PRO A 138 -17.29 6.58 14.26
C PRO A 138 -15.77 6.37 14.10
N TYR A 139 -15.30 6.18 12.87
CA TYR A 139 -13.89 6.05 12.50
C TYR A 139 -13.35 7.27 11.72
N LYS A 140 -14.17 8.32 11.52
CA LYS A 140 -13.89 9.48 10.65
C LYS A 140 -14.07 10.78 11.43
N ALA A 141 -12.99 11.35 11.96
CA ALA A 141 -13.06 12.52 12.83
C ALA A 141 -12.91 13.86 12.06
N GLY A 142 -13.86 14.26 11.22
CA GLY A 142 -13.90 15.63 10.66
C GLY A 142 -12.68 16.11 9.85
N ASN A 143 -12.65 17.43 9.61
CA ASN A 143 -11.81 18.21 8.68
C ASN A 143 -10.28 18.14 8.85
N ASN A 144 -9.70 17.09 9.45
CA ASN A 144 -8.24 17.05 9.62
C ASN A 144 -7.56 16.18 8.58
N ALA A 145 -6.46 16.73 8.08
CA ALA A 145 -5.57 16.04 7.18
C ALA A 145 -4.93 14.85 7.89
N HIS A 146 -4.79 13.75 7.16
CA HIS A 146 -4.10 12.57 7.66
C HIS A 146 -3.38 11.87 6.52
N ALA A 147 -2.48 10.97 6.89
CA ALA A 147 -1.78 10.10 5.97
C ALA A 147 -1.89 8.64 6.41
N HIS A 148 -1.77 7.74 5.45
CA HIS A 148 -1.64 6.30 5.67
C HIS A 148 -0.28 5.84 5.16
N LYS A 149 0.25 4.80 5.80
CA LYS A 149 1.45 4.08 5.38
C LYS A 149 1.05 2.62 5.18
N SER A 150 1.36 2.04 4.03
CA SER A 150 0.96 0.67 3.74
C SER A 150 2.01 -0.06 2.90
N LEU A 151 1.95 -1.39 2.95
CA LEU A 151 2.48 -2.26 1.92
C LEU A 151 1.29 -2.74 1.12
N GLY A 152 1.26 -2.36 -0.16
CA GLY A 152 0.06 -2.51 -0.96
C GLY A 152 -0.78 -1.25 -1.06
N ARG A 153 -1.73 -1.27 -2.00
CA ARG A 153 -2.69 -0.19 -2.23
C ARG A 153 -3.70 -0.06 -1.08
N HIS A 154 -3.63 1.02 -0.32
CA HIS A 154 -4.51 1.24 0.83
C HIS A 154 -5.99 0.99 0.50
N GLY A 155 -6.64 0.15 1.30
CA GLY A 155 -8.05 -0.25 1.16
C GLY A 155 -8.34 -1.44 0.24
N ASN A 156 -7.34 -1.98 -0.49
CA ASN A 156 -7.52 -3.19 -1.28
C ASN A 156 -7.33 -4.48 -0.44
N PRO A 157 -7.92 -5.61 -0.83
CA PRO A 157 -7.56 -6.91 -0.26
C PRO A 157 -6.05 -7.19 -0.38
N GLY A 158 -5.46 -7.81 0.65
CA GLY A 158 -4.04 -8.19 0.65
C GLY A 158 -3.07 -7.08 1.09
N THR A 159 -3.57 -5.90 1.46
CA THR A 159 -2.72 -4.80 1.95
C THR A 159 -2.43 -4.88 3.43
N THR A 160 -1.20 -4.52 3.80
CA THR A 160 -0.83 -4.34 5.20
C THR A 160 -0.75 -2.86 5.52
N GLU A 161 -1.69 -2.39 6.35
CA GLU A 161 -1.68 -1.03 6.88
C GLU A 161 -0.70 -0.94 8.05
N LEU A 162 0.02 0.17 8.13
CA LEU A 162 1.10 0.36 9.07
C LEU A 162 0.85 1.61 9.92
N ALA A 163 1.21 1.50 11.20
CA ALA A 163 1.26 2.64 12.09
C ALA A 163 2.26 3.69 11.61
N ASN A 164 2.25 4.86 12.25
CA ASN A 164 3.15 5.98 11.93
C ASN A 164 4.65 5.62 11.89
N ASN A 165 5.08 4.59 12.63
CA ASN A 165 6.46 4.10 12.61
C ASN A 165 6.85 3.34 11.32
N GLY A 166 5.90 3.08 10.42
CA GLY A 166 6.13 2.36 9.16
C GLY A 166 6.49 0.88 9.34
N LYS A 167 6.25 0.31 10.52
CA LYS A 167 6.66 -1.05 10.88
C LYS A 167 5.51 -1.87 11.43
N THR A 168 4.80 -1.32 12.42
CA THR A 168 3.75 -2.05 13.13
C THR A 168 2.51 -2.17 12.26
N ALA A 169 2.12 -3.41 11.93
CA ALA A 169 0.86 -3.68 11.26
C ALA A 169 -0.32 -3.28 12.15
N VAL A 170 -1.29 -2.60 11.55
CA VAL A 170 -2.51 -2.13 12.21
C VAL A 170 -3.72 -2.52 11.37
N SER A 171 -4.90 -2.60 11.99
CA SER A 171 -6.11 -2.85 11.20
C SER A 171 -6.46 -1.61 10.37
N THR A 172 -6.91 -1.82 9.13
CA THR A 172 -7.19 -0.78 8.15
C THR A 172 -8.16 0.29 8.64
N HIS A 173 -9.10 -0.08 9.50
CA HIS A 173 -10.12 0.81 10.02
C HIS A 173 -9.79 1.36 11.42
N SER A 174 -8.60 1.11 11.94
CA SER A 174 -8.18 1.63 13.25
C SER A 174 -7.76 3.10 13.19
N SER A 175 -7.90 3.78 14.33
CA SER A 175 -7.31 5.11 14.54
C SER A 175 -5.78 5.11 14.41
N ALA A 176 -5.12 3.97 14.63
CA ALA A 176 -3.67 3.83 14.53
C ALA A 176 -3.14 3.86 13.09
N ALA A 177 -3.98 3.49 12.10
CA ALA A 177 -3.66 3.62 10.68
C ALA A 177 -3.70 5.08 10.19
N HIS A 178 -4.52 5.91 10.86
CA HIS A 178 -4.72 7.31 10.50
C HIS A 178 -3.66 8.20 11.17
N ILE A 179 -2.62 8.56 10.43
CA ILE A 179 -1.55 9.42 10.94
C ILE A 179 -1.96 10.88 10.78
N GLY A 180 -2.27 11.56 11.89
CA GLY A 180 -2.66 12.98 11.85
C GLY A 180 -1.54 13.89 11.35
N ILE A 181 -1.78 14.64 10.29
CA ILE A 181 -0.81 15.59 9.70
C ILE A 181 -1.35 17.03 9.81
N ARG A 182 -0.49 18.02 9.60
CA ARG A 182 -0.89 19.42 9.68
C ARG A 182 -1.77 19.78 8.47
N ASN A 183 -2.93 20.38 8.75
CA ASN A 183 -3.79 20.92 7.70
C ASN A 183 -3.07 21.99 6.87
N PRO A 184 -3.40 22.11 5.57
CA PRO A 184 -2.96 23.24 4.76
C PRO A 184 -3.52 24.56 5.31
N SER A 185 -2.79 25.66 5.08
CA SER A 185 -3.09 26.98 5.66
C SER A 185 -4.47 27.52 5.29
N ASN A 186 -5.00 27.14 4.13
CA ASN A 186 -6.33 27.51 3.66
C ASN A 186 -7.45 26.60 4.20
N PHE A 187 -7.15 25.69 5.14
CA PHE A 187 -8.13 24.75 5.70
C PHE A 187 -7.89 24.53 7.21
N PRO A 188 -8.20 25.52 8.07
CA PRO A 188 -7.93 25.44 9.51
C PRO A 188 -8.62 24.24 10.17
N ALA A 189 -7.98 23.68 11.19
CA ALA A 189 -8.53 22.57 11.98
C ALA A 189 -9.79 23.02 12.72
N VAL A 190 -10.82 22.18 12.75
CA VAL A 190 -12.03 22.43 13.54
C VAL A 190 -11.80 21.93 14.96
N ALA A 191 -12.02 22.78 15.96
CA ALA A 191 -11.88 22.42 17.37
C ALA A 191 -12.84 21.26 17.73
N GLY A 192 -12.32 20.23 18.39
CA GLY A 192 -13.16 19.18 18.99
C GLY A 192 -12.68 17.74 18.82
N ARG A 193 -11.87 17.39 17.79
CA ARG A 193 -11.30 16.03 17.65
C ARG A 193 -9.97 16.03 16.88
N PRO A 194 -8.82 15.82 17.55
CA PRO A 194 -7.55 15.57 16.84
C PRO A 194 -7.56 14.19 16.16
N HIS A 195 -6.93 14.08 14.97
CA HIS A 195 -6.70 12.80 14.28
C HIS A 195 -5.42 12.14 14.80
N GLY A 196 -5.46 10.82 15.01
CA GLY A 196 -4.27 10.03 15.37
C GLY A 196 -3.58 10.50 16.64
N THR A 197 -4.12 10.14 17.81
CA THR A 197 -3.48 10.35 19.12
C THR A 197 -2.15 9.64 19.24
#